data_AF-A0A9X8M5P8-F1
#
_entry.id   AF-A0A9X8M5P8-F1
#
_cell.length_a   1.000
_cell.length_b   1.000
_cell.length_c   1.000
_cell.angle_alpha   90.00
_cell.angle_beta   90.00
_cell.angle_gamma   90.00
#
_symmetry.space_group_name_H-M   'P 1'
#
loop_
_entity.id
_entity.type
_entity.pdbx_description
1 polymer ?
#
loop_
_entity_poly.entity_id
_entity_poly.type
_entity_poly.pdbx_seq_one_letter_code
_entity_poly.pdbx_strand_id
1 'polypeptide(L)'
;MKNEALIQSSEKLMQYNNEANIKKRELIEYDFYKDMKPFVDMVDEELKKWKELAYTWIKEEKPKYIHVQQIDQVYDNLQTNVLQCFVNKGKGKRFFETHQAISYTLQNIVEQCK
;
A
#
# COMPACT_ATOMS: atom_id res chain seq x y z
N MET A 1 -11.96 -7.04 -17.49
CA MET A 1 -13.07 -7.20 -16.50
C MET A 1 -13.42 -5.84 -15.92
N LYS A 2 -14.66 -5.63 -15.43
CA LYS A 2 -15.01 -4.42 -14.66
C LYS A 2 -14.08 -4.38 -13.43
N ASN A 3 -13.44 -3.24 -13.15
CA ASN A 3 -12.45 -3.05 -12.06
C ASN A 3 -11.07 -3.73 -12.23
N GLU A 4 -10.71 -4.25 -13.41
CA GLU A 4 -9.40 -4.91 -13.63
C GLU A 4 -8.20 -4.03 -13.26
N ALA A 5 -8.24 -2.73 -13.59
CA ALA A 5 -7.19 -1.80 -13.22
C ALA A 5 -7.06 -1.62 -11.69
N LEU A 6 -8.17 -1.63 -10.96
CA LEU A 6 -8.17 -1.53 -9.50
C LEU A 6 -7.60 -2.81 -8.86
N ILE A 7 -7.94 -3.98 -9.40
CA ILE A 7 -7.39 -5.27 -8.95
C ILE A 7 -5.87 -5.27 -9.14
N GLN A 8 -5.39 -5.00 -10.35
CA GLN A 8 -3.96 -5.00 -10.68
C GLN A 8 -3.18 -4.00 -9.82
N SER A 9 -3.74 -2.80 -9.62
CA SER A 9 -3.14 -1.77 -8.78
C SER A 9 -3.09 -2.19 -7.30
N SER A 10 -4.16 -2.82 -6.79
CA SER A 10 -4.21 -3.35 -5.42
C SER A 10 -3.18 -4.46 -5.19
N GLU A 11 -3.05 -5.39 -6.13
CA GLU A 11 -2.05 -6.47 -6.07
C GLU A 11 -0.62 -5.92 -6.10
N LYS A 12 -0.37 -4.88 -6.91
CA LYS A 12 0.92 -4.20 -6.98
C LYS A 12 1.27 -3.49 -5.68
N LEU A 13 0.31 -2.81 -5.05
CA LEU A 13 0.49 -2.22 -3.72
C LEU A 13 0.74 -3.28 -2.64
N MET A 14 0.13 -4.47 -2.73
CA MET A 14 0.43 -5.58 -1.82
C MET A 14 1.89 -6.04 -1.98
N GLN A 15 2.40 -6.12 -3.21
CA GLN A 15 3.81 -6.43 -3.47
C GLN A 15 4.73 -5.39 -2.84
N TYR A 16 4.44 -4.11 -3.00
CA TYR A 16 5.22 -3.02 -2.39
C TYR A 16 5.16 -3.02 -0.86
N ASN A 17 3.98 -3.28 -0.29
CA ASN A 17 3.84 -3.42 1.16
C ASN A 17 4.67 -4.59 1.71
N ASN A 18 4.75 -5.70 0.96
CA ASN A 18 5.61 -6.85 1.29
C ASN A 18 7.10 -6.54 1.10
N GLU A 19 7.47 -5.77 0.08
CA GLU A 19 8.85 -5.33 -0.10
C GLU A 19 9.29 -4.42 1.05
N ALA A 20 8.46 -3.45 1.46
CA ALA A 20 8.70 -2.64 2.66
C ALA A 20 8.83 -3.53 3.92
N ASN A 21 7.99 -4.56 4.01
CA ASN A 21 8.12 -5.79 4.80
C ASN A 21 9.57 -6.22 5.05
N ILE A 22 10.19 -6.61 3.94
CA ILE A 22 11.52 -7.19 3.85
C ILE A 22 12.57 -6.13 4.18
N LYS A 23 12.54 -4.97 3.52
CA LYS A 23 13.52 -3.88 3.73
C LYS A 23 13.58 -3.41 5.18
N LYS A 24 12.46 -3.45 5.92
CA LYS A 24 12.40 -3.10 7.34
C LYS A 24 13.21 -4.07 8.23
N ARG A 25 13.29 -5.34 7.84
CA ARG A 25 13.92 -6.43 8.60
C ARG A 25 15.40 -6.59 8.25
N GLU A 26 15.81 -6.18 7.06
CA GLU A 26 17.20 -6.21 6.65
C GLU A 26 18.06 -5.25 7.47
N LEU A 27 19.25 -5.71 7.85
CA LEU A 27 20.25 -4.95 8.59
C LEU A 27 21.29 -4.30 7.66
N ILE A 28 20.89 -3.98 6.43
CA ILE A 28 21.73 -3.28 5.46
C ILE A 28 21.45 -1.77 5.47
N GLU A 29 22.47 -1.00 5.14
CA GLU A 29 22.35 0.42 4.84
C GLU A 29 21.89 0.60 3.39
N TYR A 30 20.98 1.56 3.19
CA TYR A 30 20.41 1.89 1.89
C TYR A 30 20.84 3.29 1.50
N ASP A 31 21.16 3.48 0.24
CA ASP A 31 21.47 4.80 -0.31
C ASP A 31 20.19 5.56 -0.62
N PHE A 32 20.18 6.85 -0.26
CA PHE A 32 19.00 7.69 -0.43
C PHE A 32 18.58 7.83 -1.91
N TYR A 33 19.54 8.02 -2.81
CA TYR A 33 19.24 8.30 -4.22
C TYR A 33 19.10 7.03 -5.06
N LYS A 34 19.81 5.96 -4.70
CA LYS A 34 19.79 4.70 -5.45
C LYS A 34 18.69 3.75 -4.99
N ASP A 35 18.33 3.78 -3.71
CA ASP A 35 17.41 2.81 -3.14
C ASP A 35 16.13 3.45 -2.59
N MET A 36 16.26 4.42 -1.68
CA MET A 36 15.11 4.96 -0.95
C MET A 36 14.19 5.78 -1.85
N LYS A 37 14.72 6.81 -2.50
CA LYS A 37 13.94 7.73 -3.34
C LYS A 37 13.23 6.99 -4.49
N PRO A 38 13.91 6.11 -5.27
CA PRO A 38 13.24 5.39 -6.36
C PRO A 38 12.10 4.50 -5.88
N PHE A 39 12.27 3.82 -4.74
CA PHE A 39 11.21 2.97 -4.19
C PHE A 39 10.03 3.79 -3.70
N VAL A 40 10.27 4.87 -2.95
CA VAL A 40 9.19 5.74 -2.43
C VAL A 40 8.42 6.38 -3.58
N ASP A 41 9.11 6.93 -4.58
CA ASP A 41 8.47 7.58 -5.74
C ASP A 41 7.56 6.59 -6.51
N MET A 42 8.06 5.37 -6.73
CA MET A 42 7.32 4.31 -7.42
C MET A 42 6.05 3.91 -6.66
N VAL A 43 6.12 3.81 -5.33
CA VAL A 43 4.94 3.47 -4.51
C VAL A 43 3.95 4.63 -4.46
N ASP A 44 4.44 5.86 -4.36
CA ASP A 44 3.60 7.06 -4.34
C ASP A 44 2.79 7.23 -5.64
N GLU A 45 3.41 6.94 -6.79
CA GLU A 45 2.73 6.98 -8.08
C GLU A 45 1.58 5.96 -8.14
N GLU A 46 1.85 4.71 -7.75
CA GLU A 46 0.82 3.68 -7.76
C GLU A 46 -0.27 3.95 -6.73
N LEU A 47 0.08 4.48 -5.54
CA LEU A 47 -0.87 4.85 -4.50
C LEU A 47 -1.86 5.91 -4.96
N LYS A 48 -1.39 6.96 -5.66
CA LYS A 48 -2.25 8.01 -6.21
C LYS A 48 -3.22 7.44 -7.25
N LYS A 49 -2.71 6.62 -8.19
CA LYS A 49 -3.53 5.95 -9.19
C LYS A 49 -4.58 5.04 -8.55
N TRP A 50 -4.16 4.20 -7.61
CA TRP A 50 -5.02 3.28 -6.89
C TRP A 50 -6.15 4.00 -6.15
N LYS A 51 -5.82 5.10 -5.46
CA LYS A 51 -6.78 5.88 -4.67
C LYS A 51 -7.93 6.41 -5.53
N GLU A 52 -7.63 6.97 -6.70
CA GLU A 52 -8.64 7.46 -7.65
C GLU A 52 -9.52 6.33 -8.20
N LEU A 53 -8.92 5.18 -8.52
CA LEU A 53 -9.65 3.99 -8.95
C LEU A 53 -10.59 3.48 -7.85
N ALA A 54 -10.11 3.40 -6.61
CA ALA A 54 -10.88 2.93 -5.47
C ALA A 54 -12.04 3.88 -5.12
N TYR A 55 -11.81 5.20 -5.18
CA TYR A 55 -12.86 6.19 -4.99
C TYR A 55 -13.96 6.09 -6.03
N THR A 56 -13.58 5.93 -7.30
CA THR A 56 -14.52 5.74 -8.42
C THR A 56 -15.35 4.47 -8.20
N TRP A 57 -14.68 3.36 -7.87
CA TRP A 57 -15.33 2.09 -7.59
C TRP A 57 -16.32 2.17 -6.41
N ILE A 58 -15.95 2.82 -5.30
CA ILE A 58 -16.85 3.01 -4.15
C ILE A 58 -18.10 3.81 -4.54
N LYS A 59 -17.93 4.85 -5.36
CA LYS A 59 -19.02 5.70 -5.82
C LYS A 59 -19.99 4.95 -6.74
N GLU A 60 -19.47 4.13 -7.64
CA GLU A 60 -20.25 3.41 -8.66
C GLU A 60 -20.89 2.14 -8.11
N GLU A 61 -20.12 1.29 -7.42
CA GLU A 61 -20.57 -0.03 -6.97
C GLU A 61 -21.13 -0.04 -5.55
N LYS A 62 -20.83 0.98 -4.73
CA LYS A 62 -21.29 1.11 -3.33
C LYS A 62 -21.06 -0.17 -2.52
N PRO A 63 -19.81 -0.65 -2.40
CA PRO A 63 -19.48 -1.85 -1.66
C PRO A 63 -19.96 -1.76 -0.21
N LYS A 64 -20.56 -2.83 0.30
CA LYS A 64 -21.27 -2.83 1.60
C LYS A 64 -20.37 -2.52 2.80
N TYR A 65 -19.10 -2.92 2.74
CA TYR A 65 -18.17 -2.86 3.87
C TYR A 65 -16.86 -2.13 3.55
N ILE A 66 -16.78 -1.46 2.39
CA ILE A 66 -15.61 -0.67 2.03
C ILE A 66 -15.99 0.80 1.89
N HIS A 67 -15.28 1.65 2.63
CA HIS A 67 -15.55 3.08 2.69
C HIS A 67 -14.29 3.90 2.40
N VAL A 68 -14.48 5.14 1.95
CA VAL A 68 -13.42 6.09 1.58
C VAL A 68 -12.34 6.20 2.65
N GLN A 69 -12.72 6.20 3.94
CA GLN A 69 -11.79 6.27 5.06
C GLN A 69 -10.75 5.12 5.08
N GLN A 70 -11.12 3.91 4.65
CA GLN A 70 -10.17 2.80 4.58
C GLN A 70 -9.17 2.98 3.42
N ILE A 71 -9.59 3.61 2.33
CA ILE A 71 -8.72 3.95 1.21
C ILE A 71 -7.69 4.99 1.65
N ASP A 72 -8.12 6.01 2.37
CA ASP A 72 -7.24 7.03 2.95
C ASP A 72 -6.24 6.41 3.94
N GLN A 73 -6.70 5.51 4.80
CA GLN A 73 -5.83 4.82 5.75
C GLN A 73 -4.77 3.96 5.05
N VAL A 74 -5.11 3.25 3.96
CA VAL A 74 -4.12 2.50 3.18
C VAL A 74 -3.09 3.46 2.57
N TYR A 75 -3.55 4.57 1.99
CA TYR A 75 -2.68 5.57 1.40
C TYR A 75 -1.67 6.11 2.41
N ASP A 76 -2.14 6.64 3.54
CA ASP A 76 -1.30 7.28 4.55
C ASP A 76 -0.35 6.27 5.23
N ASN A 77 -0.86 5.08 5.55
CA ASN A 77 -0.07 4.04 6.21
C ASN A 77 1.01 3.50 5.29
N LEU A 78 0.72 3.27 4.00
CA LEU A 78 1.70 2.73 3.08
C LEU A 78 2.77 3.79 2.77
N GLN A 79 2.38 5.06 2.57
CA GLN A 79 3.34 6.18 2.45
C GLN A 79 4.30 6.24 3.64
N THR A 80 3.75 6.14 4.85
CA THR A 80 4.55 6.14 6.08
C THR A 80 5.48 4.92 6.13
N ASN A 81 4.96 3.73 5.80
CA ASN A 81 5.72 2.50 5.87
C ASN A 81 6.86 2.47 4.85
N VAL A 82 6.67 2.93 3.62
CA VAL A 82 7.76 2.93 2.61
C VAL A 82 8.89 3.89 2.95
N LEU A 83 8.63 4.96 3.72
CA LEU A 83 9.69 5.78 4.29
C LEU A 83 10.34 5.08 5.48
N GLN A 84 9.52 4.53 6.38
CA GLN A 84 9.99 3.89 7.61
C GLN A 84 10.73 2.57 7.39
N CYS A 85 10.59 1.90 6.25
CA CYS A 85 11.32 0.66 5.99
C CYS A 85 12.81 0.88 5.80
N PHE A 86 13.24 2.09 5.41
CA PHE A 86 14.66 2.44 5.29
C PHE A 86 15.30 2.86 6.61
N VAL A 87 14.50 3.28 7.60
CA VAL A 87 14.99 3.80 8.89
C VAL A 87 14.61 2.88 10.06
N ASN A 88 15.41 2.88 11.14
CA ASN A 88 15.10 2.17 12.39
C ASN A 88 14.72 0.68 12.20
N LYS A 89 15.66 -0.11 11.68
CA LYS A 89 15.48 -1.52 11.29
C LYS A 89 15.00 -2.42 12.43
N GLY A 90 14.17 -3.41 12.10
CA GLY A 90 13.71 -4.47 13.00
C GLY A 90 12.84 -4.04 14.20
N LYS A 91 12.53 -2.74 14.33
CA LYS A 91 11.75 -2.17 15.44
C LYS A 91 10.54 -1.41 14.92
N GLY A 92 9.53 -1.27 15.80
CA GLY A 92 8.33 -0.48 15.53
C GLY A 92 7.09 -1.35 15.35
N LYS A 93 6.42 -1.64 16.47
CA LYS A 93 5.15 -2.40 16.49
C LYS A 93 4.14 -1.82 15.49
N ARG A 94 4.00 -0.49 15.47
CA ARG A 94 3.10 0.24 14.59
C ARG A 94 3.31 -0.08 13.11
N PHE A 95 4.56 -0.21 12.66
CA PHE A 95 4.86 -0.51 11.25
C PHE A 95 4.31 -1.88 10.84
N PHE A 96 4.44 -2.90 11.70
CA PHE A 96 3.94 -4.23 11.41
C PHE A 96 2.41 -4.32 11.52
N GLU A 97 1.81 -3.58 12.45
CA GLU A 97 0.35 -3.45 12.55
C GLU A 97 -0.24 -2.78 11.31
N THR A 98 0.35 -1.67 10.85
CA THR A 98 -0.09 -0.98 9.63
C THR A 98 0.17 -1.81 8.38
N HIS A 99 1.28 -2.56 8.31
CA HIS A 99 1.54 -3.50 7.23
C HIS A 99 0.42 -4.55 7.10
N GLN A 100 -0.03 -5.13 8.21
CA GLN A 100 -1.13 -6.09 8.21
C GLN A 100 -2.46 -5.43 7.81
N ALA A 101 -2.75 -4.23 8.35
CA ALA A 101 -3.97 -3.49 8.00
C ALA A 101 -4.04 -3.15 6.50
N ILE A 102 -2.93 -2.70 5.91
CA ILE A 102 -2.82 -2.44 4.46
C ILE A 102 -3.14 -3.71 3.66
N SER A 103 -2.48 -4.82 3.98
CA SER A 103 -2.68 -6.10 3.26
C SER A 103 -4.13 -6.57 3.34
N TYR A 104 -4.76 -6.45 4.51
CA TYR A 104 -6.15 -6.84 4.70
C TYR A 104 -7.11 -6.01 3.84
N THR A 105 -6.97 -4.68 3.84
CA THR A 105 -7.85 -3.82 3.05
C THR A 105 -7.67 -4.03 1.55
N LEU A 106 -6.43 -4.14 1.06
CA LEU A 106 -6.15 -4.40 -0.35
C LEU A 106 -6.72 -5.75 -0.81
N GLN A 107 -6.55 -6.79 0.01
CA GLN A 107 -7.11 -8.12 -0.29
C GLN A 107 -8.65 -8.08 -0.35
N ASN A 108 -9.31 -7.41 0.60
CA ASN A 108 -10.77 -7.29 0.62
C ASN A 108 -11.30 -6.55 -0.64
N ILE A 109 -10.58 -5.53 -1.12
CA ILE A 109 -10.92 -4.85 -2.38
C ILE A 109 -10.81 -5.81 -3.57
N VAL A 110 -9.72 -6.58 -3.67
CA VAL A 110 -9.54 -7.57 -4.73
C VAL A 110 -10.66 -8.62 -4.70
N GLU A 111 -11.05 -9.10 -3.53
CA GLU A 111 -12.13 -10.08 -3.35
C GLU A 111 -13.49 -9.53 -3.76
N GLN A 112 -13.79 -8.26 -3.48
CA GLN A 112 -15.06 -7.63 -3.87
C GLN A 112 -15.11 -7.17 -5.33
N CYS A 113 -13.96 -7.07 -6.01
CA CYS A 113 -13.88 -6.69 -7.42
C CYS A 113 -13.90 -7.89 -8.38
N LYS A 114 -13.70 -9.11 -7.88
CA LYS A 114 -13.83 -10.36 -8.63
C LYS A 114 -15.29 -10.73 -8.86
#